data_AF-A0A3Q9NQR5-F1
#
_entry.id   AF-A0A3Q9NQR5-F1
#
_cell.length_a   1.000
_cell.length_b   1.000
_cell.length_c   1.000
_cell.angle_alpha   90.00
_cell.angle_beta   90.00
_cell.angle_gamma   90.00
#
_symmetry.space_group_name_H-M   'P 1'
#
loop_
_entity.id
_entity.type
_entity.pdbx_description
1 polymer ?
#
loop_
_entity_poly.entity_id
_entity_poly.type
_entity_poly.pdbx_seq_one_letter_code
_entity_poly.pdbx_strand_id
1 'polypeptide(L)'
;MGLTLSRGSRRDSPRYLPSFSSEENGSDAADVQRKVILLQSALRITYTSPRTMHWITEALSFVVRHADLNQEVTAQGFLNVLENFALDRLEAAMAPDPEKVDVDPNGHPLGFGIPRIMFTYLDYLLVEEMNEPSFTFSYRTSIEHFSPSKEDVEHASTATHVQDRDLLNWFGNLALVTVSTNSKFSNNSPREKANNRPARRQSLKLELMARRAETSSWNDDDIKAHHEKMVGVLQNALAQRP
;
A
#
# COMPACT_ATOMS: atom_id res chain seq x y z
N MET A 1 43.13 -12.14 -37.89
CA MET A 1 41.72 -11.98 -37.46
C MET A 1 41.63 -12.37 -35.99
N GLY A 2 41.65 -11.39 -35.10
CA GLY A 2 41.59 -11.61 -33.65
C GLY A 2 40.15 -11.91 -33.23
N LEU A 3 39.97 -13.02 -32.50
CA LEU A 3 38.72 -13.35 -31.83
C LEU A 3 38.68 -12.61 -30.49
N THR A 4 37.86 -11.57 -30.43
CA THR A 4 37.58 -10.81 -29.20
C THR A 4 36.61 -11.61 -28.33
N LEU A 5 37.12 -12.27 -27.29
CA LEU A 5 36.29 -12.86 -26.24
C LEU A 5 35.75 -11.74 -25.36
N SER A 6 34.45 -11.45 -25.50
CA SER A 6 33.69 -10.59 -24.61
C SER A 6 33.64 -11.23 -23.21
N ARG A 7 34.51 -10.78 -22.30
CA ARG A 7 34.36 -11.01 -20.86
C ARG A 7 33.25 -10.10 -20.34
N GLY A 8 32.01 -10.58 -20.41
CA GLY A 8 30.91 -10.00 -19.66
C GLY A 8 31.19 -10.14 -18.17
N SER A 9 31.62 -9.04 -17.54
CA SER A 9 31.70 -8.91 -16.08
C SER A 9 30.29 -9.08 -15.51
N ARG A 10 30.01 -10.24 -14.88
CA ARG A 10 28.87 -10.38 -13.97
C ARG A 10 29.13 -9.40 -12.84
N ARG A 11 28.42 -8.27 -12.84
CA ARG A 11 28.36 -7.38 -11.67
C ARG A 11 27.72 -8.18 -10.55
N ASP A 12 28.55 -8.62 -9.61
CA ASP A 12 28.12 -9.22 -8.35
C ASP A 12 27.39 -8.13 -7.57
N SER A 13 26.06 -8.06 -7.77
CA SER A 13 25.24 -7.09 -7.05
C SER A 13 25.13 -7.62 -5.63
N PRO A 14 25.43 -6.82 -4.59
CA PRO A 14 25.35 -7.28 -3.22
C PRO A 14 23.97 -7.87 -2.96
N ARG A 15 23.93 -9.17 -2.64
CA ARG A 15 22.72 -9.87 -2.24
C ARG A 15 22.65 -9.88 -0.73
N TYR A 16 21.55 -9.35 -0.19
CA TYR A 16 21.25 -9.52 1.22
C TYR A 16 20.84 -10.98 1.46
N LEU A 17 21.48 -11.62 2.43
CA LEU A 17 21.08 -12.95 2.87
C LEU A 17 19.74 -12.86 3.59
N PRO A 18 18.77 -13.75 3.29
CA PRO A 18 17.54 -13.87 4.08
C PRO A 18 17.87 -14.06 5.55
N SER A 19 17.19 -13.31 6.43
CA SER A 19 17.39 -13.41 7.88
C SER A 19 16.87 -14.73 8.46
N PHE A 20 15.81 -15.27 7.86
CA PHE A 20 15.34 -16.62 8.11
C PHE A 20 15.80 -17.48 6.92
N SER A 21 16.81 -18.32 7.12
CA SER A 21 17.42 -19.12 6.06
C SER A 21 16.42 -20.12 5.48
N SER A 22 16.47 -20.31 4.16
CA SER A 22 15.66 -21.29 3.43
C SER A 22 16.19 -22.73 3.54
N GLU A 23 17.22 -22.99 4.36
CA GLU A 23 17.89 -24.30 4.39
C GLU A 23 17.10 -25.37 5.13
N GLU A 24 16.03 -25.04 5.85
CA GLU A 24 15.25 -26.04 6.60
C GLU A 24 13.75 -26.15 6.23
N ASN A 25 13.13 -25.19 5.53
CA ASN A 25 11.66 -25.16 5.41
C ASN A 25 11.11 -24.69 4.05
N GLY A 26 11.07 -25.55 3.03
CA GLY A 26 10.09 -25.51 1.92
C GLY A 26 9.88 -24.18 1.15
N SER A 27 8.81 -24.11 0.36
CA SER A 27 8.31 -22.87 -0.27
C SER A 27 7.84 -21.85 0.76
N ASP A 28 7.26 -22.34 1.86
CA ASP A 28 6.49 -21.54 2.80
C ASP A 28 7.37 -20.57 3.60
N ALA A 29 8.60 -20.94 3.97
CA ALA A 29 9.50 -20.03 4.68
C ALA A 29 10.00 -18.89 3.77
N ALA A 30 10.19 -19.16 2.47
CA ALA A 30 10.53 -18.13 1.50
C ALA A 30 9.37 -17.13 1.31
N ASP A 31 8.13 -17.62 1.36
CA ASP A 31 6.92 -16.78 1.29
C ASP A 31 6.77 -15.91 2.55
N VAL A 32 6.96 -16.48 3.74
CA VAL A 32 6.91 -15.72 5.01
C VAL A 32 8.02 -14.67 5.07
N GLN A 33 9.25 -15.01 4.68
CA GLN A 33 10.36 -14.05 4.60
C GLN A 33 10.02 -12.89 3.66
N ARG A 34 9.37 -13.17 2.53
CA ARG A 34 8.93 -12.14 1.58
C ARG A 34 7.87 -11.24 2.22
N LYS A 35 6.89 -11.79 2.93
CA LYS A 35 5.88 -11.02 3.67
C LYS A 35 6.52 -10.11 4.71
N VAL A 36 7.49 -10.62 5.48
CA VAL A 36 8.24 -9.83 6.47
C VAL A 36 8.91 -8.62 5.81
N ILE A 37 9.68 -8.83 4.74
CA ILE A 37 10.37 -7.74 4.02
C ILE A 37 9.35 -6.72 3.49
N LEU A 38 8.26 -7.21 2.91
CA LEU A 38 7.23 -6.37 2.32
C LEU A 38 6.52 -5.52 3.38
N LEU A 39 6.13 -6.11 4.51
CA LEU A 39 5.46 -5.42 5.61
C LEU A 39 6.38 -4.45 6.35
N GLN A 40 7.66 -4.82 6.57
CA GLN A 40 8.66 -3.87 7.07
C GLN A 40 8.79 -2.67 6.13
N SER A 41 8.78 -2.89 4.81
CA SER A 41 8.82 -1.81 3.83
C SER A 41 7.57 -0.92 3.91
N ALA A 42 6.38 -1.52 4.03
CA ALA A 42 5.13 -0.79 4.22
C ALA A 42 5.15 0.08 5.49
N LEU A 43 5.57 -0.49 6.62
CA LEU A 43 5.68 0.22 7.90
C LEU A 43 6.73 1.32 7.85
N ARG A 44 7.87 1.08 7.19
CA ARG A 44 8.95 2.06 7.04
C ARG A 44 8.52 3.31 6.26
N ILE A 45 7.72 3.14 5.20
CA ILE A 45 7.22 4.30 4.43
C ILE A 45 6.02 4.97 5.11
N THR A 46 5.29 4.25 5.96
CA THR A 46 4.15 4.78 6.73
C THR A 46 4.64 5.68 7.86
N TYR A 47 5.59 5.20 8.65
CA TYR A 47 6.16 5.89 9.81
C TYR A 47 7.56 6.38 9.47
N THR A 48 7.65 7.60 8.97
CA THR A 48 8.90 8.13 8.42
C THR A 48 9.79 8.80 9.46
N SER A 49 9.24 9.18 10.62
CA SER A 49 9.98 9.82 11.71
C SER A 49 10.40 8.78 12.76
N PRO A 50 11.59 8.89 13.36
CA PRO A 50 12.01 7.99 14.44
C PRO A 50 11.01 7.93 15.61
N ARG A 51 10.32 9.05 15.88
CA ARG A 51 9.34 9.16 16.97
C ARG A 51 8.08 8.32 16.75
N THR A 52 7.81 7.89 15.51
CA THR A 52 6.61 7.13 15.16
C THR A 52 6.92 5.69 14.73
N MET A 53 8.19 5.30 14.66
CA MET A 53 8.65 3.95 14.26
C MET A 53 8.57 2.93 15.40
N HIS A 54 7.51 2.94 16.19
CA HIS A 54 7.35 2.03 17.34
C HIS A 54 7.34 0.55 16.92
N TRP A 55 6.99 0.24 15.67
CA TRP A 55 7.06 -1.12 15.14
C TRP A 55 8.46 -1.73 15.20
N ILE A 56 9.52 -0.92 15.08
CA ILE A 56 10.91 -1.39 15.21
C ILE A 56 11.15 -1.83 16.65
N THR A 57 10.71 -1.04 17.62
CA THR A 57 10.85 -1.36 19.05
C THR A 57 10.09 -2.62 19.42
N GLU A 58 8.86 -2.80 18.92
CA GLU A 58 8.08 -4.02 19.14
C GLU A 58 8.77 -5.25 18.52
N ALA A 59 9.22 -5.14 17.27
CA ALA A 59 9.91 -6.21 16.57
C ALA A 59 11.23 -6.61 17.27
N LEU A 60 12.02 -5.63 17.71
CA LEU A 60 13.25 -5.89 18.47
C LEU A 60 12.96 -6.48 19.85
N SER A 61 11.91 -6.01 20.53
CA SER A 61 11.53 -6.53 21.83
C SER A 61 11.12 -8.00 21.74
N PHE A 62 10.42 -8.41 20.67
CA PHE A 62 10.13 -9.82 20.40
C PHE A 62 11.40 -10.67 20.29
N VAL A 63 12.39 -10.21 19.50
CA VAL A 63 13.67 -10.91 19.33
C VAL A 63 14.44 -11.02 20.65
N VAL A 64 14.55 -9.92 21.39
CA VAL A 64 15.28 -9.88 22.67
C VAL A 64 14.62 -10.80 23.71
N ARG A 65 13.29 -10.75 23.85
CA ARG A 65 12.57 -11.61 24.80
C ARG A 65 12.76 -13.10 24.49
N HIS A 66 12.72 -13.49 23.21
CA HIS A 66 12.98 -14.88 22.85
C HIS A 66 14.43 -15.28 23.12
N ALA A 67 15.40 -14.42 22.85
CA ALA A 67 16.79 -14.67 23.21
C ALA A 67 16.97 -14.85 24.73
N ASP A 68 16.38 -13.97 25.55
CA ASP A 68 16.45 -14.05 27.03
C ASP A 68 15.83 -15.34 27.58
N LEU A 69 14.78 -15.84 26.92
CA LEU A 69 14.10 -17.09 27.27
C LEU A 69 14.72 -18.32 26.61
N ASN A 70 15.82 -18.17 25.86
CA ASN A 70 16.45 -19.23 25.06
C ASN A 70 15.46 -19.94 24.13
N GLN A 71 14.55 -19.17 23.53
CA GLN A 71 13.54 -19.60 22.56
C GLN A 71 13.96 -19.20 21.14
N GLU A 72 13.56 -20.01 20.17
CA GLU A 72 13.81 -19.71 18.76
C GLU A 72 12.96 -18.53 18.25
N VAL A 73 13.58 -17.64 17.47
CA VAL A 73 12.87 -16.58 16.74
C VAL A 73 12.46 -17.12 15.38
N THR A 74 11.18 -17.47 15.23
CA THR A 74 10.66 -17.96 13.95
C THR A 74 10.24 -16.81 13.02
N ALA A 75 10.32 -17.05 11.70
CA ALA A 75 9.87 -16.10 10.68
C ALA A 75 8.37 -15.74 10.85
N GLN A 76 7.54 -16.75 11.15
CA GLN A 76 6.11 -16.57 11.36
C GLN A 76 5.82 -15.77 12.64
N GLY A 77 6.51 -16.07 13.75
CA GLY A 77 6.34 -15.28 14.98
C GLY A 77 6.73 -13.82 14.78
N PHE A 78 7.82 -13.57 14.05
CA PHE A 78 8.25 -12.21 13.71
C PHE A 78 7.23 -11.50 12.80
N LEU A 79 6.68 -12.20 11.79
CA LEU A 79 5.62 -11.67 10.95
C LEU A 79 4.38 -11.30 11.77
N ASN A 80 3.93 -12.18 12.67
CA ASN A 80 2.77 -11.94 13.52
C ASN A 80 2.92 -10.67 14.38
N VAL A 81 4.13 -10.35 14.85
CA VAL A 81 4.39 -9.10 15.60
C VAL A 81 4.20 -7.88 14.71
N LEU A 82 4.70 -7.91 13.47
CA LEU A 82 4.54 -6.82 12.52
C LEU A 82 3.08 -6.65 12.08
N GLU A 83 2.38 -7.75 11.81
CA GLU A 83 0.97 -7.75 11.42
C GLU A 83 0.10 -7.24 12.56
N ASN A 84 0.30 -7.71 13.80
CA ASN A 84 -0.42 -7.18 14.95
C ASN A 84 -0.22 -5.68 15.14
N PHE A 85 1.03 -5.20 15.03
CA PHE A 85 1.29 -3.76 15.08
C PHE A 85 0.54 -3.01 13.96
N ALA A 86 0.57 -3.53 12.74
CA ALA A 86 -0.09 -2.88 11.60
C ALA A 86 -1.63 -2.86 11.78
N LEU A 87 -2.20 -3.97 12.25
CA LEU A 87 -3.63 -4.12 12.51
C LEU A 87 -4.11 -3.22 13.65
N ASP A 88 -3.36 -3.07 14.75
CA ASP A 88 -3.68 -2.11 15.82
C ASP A 88 -3.76 -0.67 15.28
N ARG A 89 -2.83 -0.32 14.40
CA ARG A 89 -2.77 1.01 13.79
C ARG A 89 -3.87 1.18 12.74
N LEU A 90 -4.23 0.12 12.03
CA LEU A 90 -5.32 0.11 11.07
C LEU A 90 -6.67 0.27 11.77
N GLU A 91 -6.92 -0.48 12.84
CA GLU A 91 -8.14 -0.42 13.63
C GLU A 91 -8.39 1.01 14.14
N ALA A 92 -7.37 1.62 14.76
CA ALA A 92 -7.44 3.01 15.21
C ALA A 92 -7.60 4.01 14.05
N ALA A 93 -7.08 3.70 12.86
CA ALA A 93 -7.21 4.56 11.68
C ALA A 93 -8.61 4.49 11.05
N MET A 94 -9.28 3.33 11.13
CA MET A 94 -10.60 3.11 10.53
C MET A 94 -11.76 3.62 11.39
N ALA A 95 -11.54 3.82 12.70
CA ALA A 95 -12.51 4.38 13.62
C ALA A 95 -11.98 5.69 14.27
N PRO A 96 -11.81 6.76 13.48
CA PRO A 96 -11.35 8.04 14.00
C PRO A 96 -12.42 8.69 14.89
N ASP A 97 -12.00 9.64 15.70
CA ASP A 97 -12.92 10.52 16.44
C ASP A 97 -13.65 11.45 15.45
N PRO A 98 -14.98 11.33 15.29
CA PRO A 98 -15.74 12.11 14.31
C PRO A 98 -15.80 13.60 14.65
N GLU A 99 -15.44 14.01 15.88
CA GLU A 99 -15.29 15.43 16.22
C GLU A 99 -13.99 16.04 15.67
N LYS A 100 -13.03 15.21 15.26
CA LYS A 100 -11.69 15.63 14.84
C LYS A 100 -11.38 15.34 13.38
N VAL A 101 -12.06 14.37 12.77
CA VAL A 101 -11.81 13.90 11.42
C VAL A 101 -13.13 13.72 10.70
N ASP A 102 -13.24 14.27 9.50
CA ASP A 102 -14.40 14.07 8.64
C ASP A 102 -14.53 12.59 8.27
N VAL A 103 -15.74 12.05 8.36
CA VAL A 103 -16.04 10.65 8.10
C VAL A 103 -17.12 10.45 7.04
N ASP A 104 -17.05 9.31 6.35
CA ASP A 104 -18.10 8.84 5.46
C ASP A 104 -19.35 8.36 6.25
N PRO A 105 -20.46 8.00 5.58
CA PRO A 105 -21.66 7.50 6.27
C PRO A 105 -21.46 6.24 7.12
N ASN A 106 -20.37 5.50 6.91
CA ASN A 106 -20.00 4.30 7.65
C ASN A 106 -18.97 4.58 8.76
N GLY A 107 -18.57 5.84 8.97
CA GLY A 107 -17.63 6.26 9.99
C GLY A 107 -16.14 6.17 9.61
N HIS A 108 -15.80 5.91 8.35
CA HIS A 108 -14.38 5.86 7.92
C HIS A 108 -13.85 7.26 7.58
N PRO A 109 -12.56 7.54 7.80
CA PRO A 109 -11.99 8.86 7.53
C PRO A 109 -12.07 9.25 6.05
N LEU A 110 -12.13 10.56 5.80
CA LEU A 110 -12.14 11.15 4.48
C LEU A 110 -10.90 12.00 4.19
N GLY A 111 -10.57 12.14 2.90
CA GLY A 111 -9.61 13.11 2.38
C GLY A 111 -8.22 12.97 2.98
N PHE A 112 -7.67 14.09 3.44
CA PHE A 112 -6.37 14.11 4.11
C PHE A 112 -6.43 13.62 5.57
N GLY A 113 -7.63 13.35 6.10
CA GLY A 113 -7.83 12.71 7.39
C GLY A 113 -7.50 11.22 7.37
N ILE A 114 -7.47 10.58 6.19
CA ILE A 114 -7.17 9.14 6.04
C ILE A 114 -5.71 8.86 6.42
N PRO A 115 -5.46 8.08 7.48
CA PRO A 115 -4.10 7.76 7.89
C PRO A 115 -3.37 6.89 6.86
N ARG A 116 -2.07 7.14 6.66
CA ARG A 116 -1.26 6.44 5.64
C ARG A 116 -1.27 4.91 5.78
N ILE A 117 -1.43 4.39 7.00
CA ILE A 117 -1.49 2.95 7.27
C ILE A 117 -2.63 2.27 6.48
N MET A 118 -3.77 2.95 6.27
CA MET A 118 -4.87 2.40 5.47
C MET A 118 -4.43 2.14 4.02
N PHE A 119 -3.63 3.03 3.43
CA PHE A 119 -3.14 2.86 2.06
C PHE A 119 -2.04 1.81 1.96
N THR A 120 -1.06 1.86 2.86
CA THR A 120 0.14 1.02 2.77
C THR A 120 -0.16 -0.41 3.18
N TYR A 121 -1.01 -0.62 4.19
CA TYR A 121 -1.44 -1.96 4.58
C TYR A 121 -2.40 -2.56 3.55
N LEU A 122 -3.29 -1.76 2.93
CA LEU A 122 -4.08 -2.23 1.80
C LEU A 122 -3.18 -2.72 0.66
N ASP A 123 -2.18 -1.94 0.24
CA ASP A 123 -1.25 -2.36 -0.81
C ASP A 123 -0.46 -3.63 -0.41
N TYR A 124 -0.21 -3.87 0.88
CA TYR A 124 0.36 -5.12 1.37
C TYR A 124 -0.59 -6.30 1.17
N LEU A 125 -1.86 -6.15 1.55
CA LEU A 125 -2.90 -7.19 1.38
C LEU A 125 -3.17 -7.49 -0.11
N LEU A 126 -3.22 -6.45 -0.95
CA LEU A 126 -3.48 -6.59 -2.38
C LEU A 126 -2.40 -7.36 -3.13
N VAL A 127 -1.18 -7.51 -2.59
CA VAL A 127 -0.13 -8.32 -3.23
C VAL A 127 -0.58 -9.76 -3.40
N GLU A 128 -1.25 -10.33 -2.39
CA GLU A 128 -1.78 -11.69 -2.46
C GLU A 128 -3.05 -11.76 -3.30
N GLU A 129 -4.01 -10.85 -3.05
CA GLU A 129 -5.28 -10.82 -3.78
C GLU A 129 -5.09 -10.66 -5.29
N MET A 130 -4.07 -9.89 -5.71
CA MET A 130 -3.76 -9.64 -7.11
C MET A 130 -2.70 -10.57 -7.70
N ASN A 131 -2.10 -11.46 -6.90
CA ASN A 131 -0.95 -12.28 -7.28
C ASN A 131 0.19 -11.45 -7.91
N GLU A 132 0.66 -10.43 -7.17
CA GLU A 132 1.70 -9.49 -7.60
C GLU A 132 3.03 -9.71 -6.82
N PRO A 133 3.71 -10.86 -6.99
CA PRO A 133 4.91 -11.22 -6.22
C PRO A 133 6.12 -10.33 -6.49
N SER A 134 6.08 -9.52 -7.57
CA SER A 134 7.13 -8.56 -7.92
C SER A 134 6.93 -7.17 -7.32
N PHE A 135 5.79 -6.92 -6.65
CA PHE A 135 5.50 -5.62 -6.06
C PHE A 135 6.52 -5.27 -4.97
N THR A 136 6.94 -4.00 -4.96
CA THR A 136 7.83 -3.43 -3.95
C THR A 136 7.32 -2.05 -3.55
N PHE A 137 7.48 -1.71 -2.27
CA PHE A 137 7.13 -0.38 -1.80
C PHE A 137 8.20 0.64 -2.23
N SER A 138 7.76 1.69 -2.91
CA SER A 138 8.52 2.94 -3.06
C SER A 138 8.15 3.93 -1.96
N TYR A 139 9.05 4.86 -1.66
CA TYR A 139 8.76 5.94 -0.71
C TYR A 139 7.67 6.87 -1.24
N ARG A 140 6.48 6.83 -0.65
CA ARG A 140 5.31 7.60 -1.08
C ARG A 140 4.57 8.18 0.13
N THR A 141 4.25 9.47 0.06
CA THR A 141 3.76 10.24 1.21
C THR A 141 2.67 11.24 0.86
N SER A 142 2.33 11.37 -0.43
CA SER A 142 1.32 12.31 -0.93
C SER A 142 0.02 11.58 -1.22
N ILE A 143 -1.09 12.04 -0.67
CA ILE A 143 -2.42 11.58 -1.05
C ILE A 143 -2.78 12.24 -2.37
N GLU A 144 -3.21 11.43 -3.32
CA GLU A 144 -3.61 11.82 -4.67
C GLU A 144 -5.07 11.46 -4.89
N HIS A 145 -5.86 12.44 -5.34
CA HIS A 145 -7.20 12.20 -5.84
C HIS A 145 -7.14 11.65 -7.26
N PHE A 146 -7.78 10.53 -7.56
CA PHE A 146 -7.79 9.99 -8.91
C PHE A 146 -8.66 10.84 -9.83
N SER A 147 -9.92 11.09 -9.46
CA SER A 147 -10.72 12.22 -10.00
C SER A 147 -10.31 13.53 -9.34
N PRO A 148 -9.96 14.58 -10.09
CA PRO A 148 -9.49 15.84 -9.52
C PRO A 148 -10.60 16.66 -8.86
N SER A 149 -10.21 17.49 -7.88
CA SER A 149 -11.11 18.47 -7.24
C SER A 149 -11.46 19.68 -8.10
N LYS A 150 -10.75 19.93 -9.19
CA LYS A 150 -11.16 20.89 -10.22
C LYS A 150 -11.21 20.13 -11.53
N GLU A 151 -12.42 19.85 -11.98
CA GLU A 151 -12.63 19.33 -13.34
C GLU A 151 -12.77 20.53 -14.27
N ASP A 152 -12.12 20.47 -15.43
CA ASP A 152 -12.49 21.32 -16.55
C ASP A 152 -13.85 20.82 -17.06
N VAL A 153 -14.93 21.35 -16.48
CA VAL A 153 -16.32 20.93 -16.70
C VAL A 153 -16.71 20.99 -18.18
N GLU A 154 -16.07 21.86 -18.96
CA GLU A 154 -16.28 21.96 -20.41
C GLU A 154 -15.78 20.73 -21.19
N HIS A 155 -14.89 19.90 -20.63
CA HIS A 155 -14.26 18.76 -21.32
C HIS A 155 -14.45 17.43 -20.57
N ALA A 156 -15.20 17.43 -19.46
CA ALA A 156 -15.52 16.21 -18.73
C ALA A 156 -16.49 15.34 -19.54
N SER A 157 -16.07 14.13 -19.87
CA SER A 157 -16.98 13.14 -20.48
C SER A 157 -18.00 12.68 -19.43
N THR A 158 -19.25 12.41 -19.82
CA THR A 158 -20.28 11.86 -18.91
C THR A 158 -19.85 10.54 -18.26
N ALA A 159 -18.93 9.80 -18.88
CA ALA A 159 -18.39 8.53 -18.37
C ALA A 159 -17.32 8.71 -17.27
N THR A 160 -16.80 9.92 -17.05
CA THR A 160 -15.73 10.18 -16.06
C THR A 160 -16.04 11.34 -15.14
N HIS A 161 -17.26 11.87 -15.22
CA HIS A 161 -17.69 13.01 -14.43
C HIS A 161 -18.17 12.54 -13.06
N VAL A 162 -17.58 13.09 -11.99
CA VAL A 162 -18.03 12.84 -10.62
C VAL A 162 -19.03 13.93 -10.23
N GLN A 163 -20.29 13.54 -10.09
CA GLN A 163 -21.39 14.47 -9.79
C GLN A 163 -21.42 14.79 -8.30
N ASP A 164 -21.40 13.76 -7.46
CA ASP A 164 -21.33 13.92 -6.01
C ASP A 164 -19.89 14.24 -5.58
N ARG A 165 -19.69 15.52 -5.26
CA ARG A 165 -18.38 16.07 -4.92
C ARG A 165 -17.83 15.55 -3.60
N ASP A 166 -18.68 15.02 -2.72
CA ASP A 166 -18.24 14.43 -1.46
C ASP A 166 -17.43 13.15 -1.71
N LEU A 167 -17.76 12.41 -2.78
CA LEU A 167 -17.06 11.19 -3.19
C LEU A 167 -15.59 11.41 -3.55
N LEU A 168 -15.18 12.63 -3.87
CA LEU A 168 -13.78 12.90 -4.19
C LEU A 168 -12.85 12.60 -3.03
N ASN A 169 -13.32 12.84 -1.80
CA ASN A 169 -12.53 12.62 -0.59
C ASN A 169 -12.71 11.20 -0.04
N TRP A 170 -13.50 10.34 -0.68
CA TRP A 170 -13.67 8.97 -0.23
C TRP A 170 -12.41 8.16 -0.50
N PHE A 171 -12.11 7.21 0.39
CA PHE A 171 -10.97 6.30 0.22
C PHE A 171 -10.96 5.63 -1.18
N GLY A 172 -12.13 5.34 -1.74
CA GLY A 172 -12.29 4.86 -3.11
C GLY A 172 -11.59 5.72 -4.18
N ASN A 173 -11.64 7.04 -4.08
CA ASN A 173 -11.03 7.95 -5.06
C ASN A 173 -9.58 8.33 -4.74
N LEU A 174 -9.02 7.88 -3.62
CA LEU A 174 -7.71 8.33 -3.14
C LEU A 174 -6.64 7.25 -3.28
N ALA A 175 -5.41 7.63 -3.59
CA ALA A 175 -4.23 6.76 -3.50
C ALA A 175 -3.06 7.47 -2.84
N LEU A 176 -2.16 6.69 -2.25
CA LEU A 176 -0.88 7.21 -1.78
C LEU A 176 0.15 7.08 -2.91
N VAL A 177 0.84 8.17 -3.24
CA VAL A 177 1.85 8.25 -4.30
C VAL A 177 3.05 9.10 -3.87
N THR A 178 4.12 9.09 -4.66
CA THR A 178 5.23 10.02 -4.47
C THR A 178 4.79 11.48 -4.70
N VAL A 179 5.42 12.43 -4.01
CA VAL A 179 5.17 13.87 -4.21
C VAL A 179 5.39 14.27 -5.68
N SER A 180 6.40 13.68 -6.33
CA SER A 180 6.69 13.94 -7.74
C SER A 180 5.60 13.38 -8.68
N THR A 181 5.00 12.22 -8.36
CA THR A 181 3.85 11.71 -9.11
C THR A 181 2.62 12.57 -8.92
N ASN A 182 2.29 12.97 -7.69
CA ASN A 182 1.16 13.87 -7.43
C ASN A 182 1.34 15.22 -8.17
N SER A 183 2.53 15.83 -8.08
CA SER A 183 2.83 17.07 -8.81
C SER A 183 2.69 16.92 -10.33
N LYS A 184 3.02 15.76 -10.90
CA LYS A 184 2.84 15.47 -12.34
C LYS A 184 1.39 15.21 -12.72
N PHE A 185 0.61 14.64 -11.80
CA PHE A 185 -0.80 14.35 -12.03
C PHE A 185 -1.65 15.61 -11.99
N SER A 186 -1.40 16.54 -11.06
CA SER A 186 -2.10 17.84 -11.02
C SER A 186 -3.64 17.65 -11.22
N ASN A 187 -4.23 18.29 -12.23
CA ASN A 187 -5.65 18.17 -12.56
C ASN A 187 -5.95 17.16 -13.69
N ASN A 188 -5.03 16.22 -13.97
CA ASN A 188 -5.26 15.19 -14.98
C ASN A 188 -6.57 14.43 -14.68
N SER A 189 -7.26 14.03 -15.74
CA SER A 189 -8.42 13.16 -15.66
C SER A 189 -8.03 11.75 -15.18
N PRO A 190 -8.98 10.96 -14.65
CA PRO A 190 -8.77 9.55 -14.35
C PRO A 190 -8.13 8.76 -15.51
N ARG A 191 -8.56 9.02 -16.75
CA ARG A 191 -8.05 8.36 -17.96
C ARG A 191 -6.58 8.72 -18.24
N GLU A 192 -6.19 9.98 -18.07
CA GLU A 192 -4.81 10.41 -18.23
C GLU A 192 -3.89 9.83 -17.14
N LYS A 193 -4.38 9.77 -15.89
CA LYS A 193 -3.66 9.12 -14.78
C LYS A 193 -3.51 7.62 -15.04
N ALA A 194 -4.54 6.97 -15.57
CA ALA A 194 -4.49 5.55 -15.93
C ALA A 194 -3.44 5.24 -17.01
N ASN A 195 -3.18 6.16 -17.94
CA ASN A 195 -2.13 5.98 -18.94
C ASN A 195 -0.69 6.07 -18.37
N ASN A 196 -0.51 6.55 -17.15
CA ASN A 196 0.80 6.67 -16.51
C ASN A 196 1.23 5.38 -15.80
N ARG A 197 1.76 4.42 -16.58
CA ARG A 197 2.23 3.12 -16.06
C ARG A 197 3.27 3.24 -14.92
N PRO A 198 4.27 4.15 -14.96
CA PRO A 198 5.21 4.32 -13.85
C PRO A 198 4.55 4.78 -12.54
N ALA A 199 3.50 5.60 -12.61
CA ALA A 199 2.76 6.01 -11.43
C ALA A 199 1.95 4.86 -10.83
N ARG A 200 1.22 4.12 -11.67
CA ARG A 200 0.38 2.97 -11.25
C ARG A 200 1.16 1.89 -10.52
N ARG A 201 2.39 1.58 -10.95
CA ARG A 201 3.25 0.59 -10.29
C ARG A 201 3.63 0.93 -8.85
N GLN A 202 3.38 2.16 -8.39
CA GLN A 202 3.69 2.58 -7.02
C GLN A 202 2.64 2.12 -6.00
N SER A 203 1.41 1.82 -6.43
CA SER A 203 0.32 1.40 -5.54
C SER A 203 -0.62 0.45 -6.28
N LEU A 204 -0.87 -0.72 -5.68
CA LEU A 204 -1.80 -1.69 -6.23
C LEU A 204 -3.24 -1.17 -6.20
N LYS A 205 -3.60 -0.38 -5.18
CA LYS A 205 -4.85 0.36 -5.17
C LYS A 205 -4.98 1.27 -6.40
N LEU A 206 -3.96 2.06 -6.71
CA LEU A 206 -3.96 2.92 -7.91
C LEU A 206 -4.02 2.12 -9.22
N GLU A 207 -3.35 0.97 -9.28
CA GLU A 207 -3.45 0.06 -10.43
C GLU A 207 -4.89 -0.43 -10.64
N LEU A 208 -5.62 -0.78 -9.58
CA LEU A 208 -7.03 -1.18 -9.67
C LEU A 208 -7.91 -0.04 -10.19
N MET A 209 -7.73 1.18 -9.70
CA MET A 209 -8.46 2.37 -10.18
C MET A 209 -8.17 2.61 -11.68
N ALA A 210 -6.91 2.51 -12.08
CA ALA A 210 -6.49 2.68 -13.47
C ALA A 210 -7.07 1.61 -14.40
N ARG A 211 -7.07 0.33 -14.01
CA ARG A 211 -7.68 -0.76 -14.80
C ARG A 211 -9.17 -0.50 -15.02
N ARG A 212 -9.88 0.01 -14.00
CA ARG A 212 -11.30 0.36 -14.11
C ARG A 212 -11.51 1.51 -15.10
N ALA A 213 -10.74 2.59 -14.99
CA ALA A 213 -10.82 3.73 -15.89
C ALA A 213 -10.37 3.43 -17.34
N GLU A 214 -9.50 2.44 -17.56
CA GLU A 214 -9.11 1.98 -18.90
C GLU A 214 -10.21 1.17 -19.60
N THR A 215 -10.95 0.38 -18.83
CA THR A 215 -11.92 -0.59 -19.35
C THR A 215 -13.35 -0.06 -19.41
N SER A 216 -13.66 0.97 -18.63
CA SER A 216 -15.02 1.47 -18.45
C SER A 216 -15.03 2.97 -18.11
N SER A 217 -15.73 3.34 -17.05
CA SER A 217 -15.88 4.68 -16.50
C SER A 217 -15.00 4.90 -15.26
N TRP A 218 -15.01 6.13 -14.77
CA TRP A 218 -14.63 6.43 -13.39
C TRP A 218 -15.56 7.52 -12.85
N ASN A 219 -16.75 7.11 -12.42
CA ASN A 219 -17.84 7.97 -11.95
C ASN A 219 -18.18 7.68 -10.47
N ASP A 220 -19.28 8.26 -9.98
CA ASP A 220 -19.78 8.09 -8.61
C ASP A 220 -19.92 6.63 -8.18
N ASP A 221 -20.50 5.78 -9.04
CA ASP A 221 -20.71 4.36 -8.76
C ASP A 221 -19.39 3.59 -8.70
N ASP A 222 -18.45 3.93 -9.59
CA ASP A 222 -17.11 3.34 -9.58
C ASP A 222 -16.34 3.68 -8.30
N ILE A 223 -16.45 4.94 -7.85
CA ILE A 223 -15.81 5.39 -6.61
C ILE A 223 -16.41 4.67 -5.40
N LYS A 224 -17.74 4.56 -5.32
CA LYS A 224 -18.42 3.85 -4.22
C LYS A 224 -18.06 2.36 -4.21
N ALA A 225 -18.15 1.70 -5.36
CA ALA A 225 -17.80 0.28 -5.48
C ALA A 225 -16.33 0.01 -5.13
N HIS A 226 -15.41 0.88 -5.59
CA HIS A 226 -14.01 0.75 -5.22
C HIS A 226 -13.76 1.07 -3.74
N HIS A 227 -14.45 2.07 -3.18
CA HIS A 227 -14.40 2.36 -1.74
C HIS A 227 -14.80 1.14 -0.93
N GLU A 228 -15.99 0.59 -1.17
CA GLU A 228 -16.53 -0.57 -0.45
C GLU A 228 -15.60 -1.77 -0.58
N LYS A 229 -15.08 -2.04 -1.78
CA LYS A 229 -14.12 -3.14 -1.98
C LYS A 229 -12.87 -2.95 -1.13
N MET A 230 -12.23 -1.78 -1.19
CA MET A 230 -10.95 -1.55 -0.50
C MET A 230 -11.11 -1.50 1.02
N VAL A 231 -12.19 -0.89 1.52
CA VAL A 231 -12.53 -0.92 2.95
C VAL A 231 -12.84 -2.35 3.40
N GLY A 232 -13.58 -3.12 2.60
CA GLY A 232 -13.88 -4.53 2.90
C GLY A 232 -12.62 -5.39 3.02
N VAL A 233 -11.60 -5.18 2.18
CA VAL A 233 -10.30 -5.86 2.31
C VAL A 233 -9.65 -5.57 3.66
N LEU A 234 -9.68 -4.32 4.10
CA LEU A 234 -9.11 -3.91 5.40
C LEU A 234 -9.92 -4.47 6.59
N GLN A 235 -11.25 -4.42 6.52
CA GLN A 235 -12.13 -4.99 7.53
C GLN A 235 -11.97 -6.50 7.65
N ASN A 236 -11.83 -7.22 6.53
CA ASN A 236 -11.57 -8.66 6.52
C ASN A 236 -10.24 -8.99 7.21
N ALA A 237 -9.19 -8.18 6.99
CA ALA A 237 -7.92 -8.37 7.66
C ALA A 237 -8.01 -8.14 9.18
N LEU A 238 -8.80 -7.15 9.63
CA LEU A 238 -9.07 -6.94 11.06
C LEU A 238 -9.84 -8.12 11.68
N ALA A 239 -10.80 -8.70 10.96
CA ALA A 239 -11.59 -9.83 11.44
C ALA A 239 -10.78 -11.15 11.50
N GLN A 240 -9.70 -11.27 10.71
CA GLN A 240 -8.84 -12.45 10.62
C GLN A 240 -7.51 -12.27 11.36
N ARG A 241 -7.50 -11.43 12.40
CA ARG A 241 -6.30 -11.12 13.18
C ARG A 241 -5.60 -12.41 13.68
N PRO A 242 -4.26 -12.53 13.52
CA PRO A 242 -3.50 -13.71 13.91
C PRO A 242 -3.38 -13.90 15.43
#